data_AF-A0A151Z6H4-F1
#
_entry.id   AF-A0A151Z6H4-F1
#
_cell.length_a   1.000
_cell.length_b   1.000
_cell.length_c   1.000
_cell.angle_alpha   90.00
_cell.angle_beta   90.00
_cell.angle_gamma   90.00
#
_symmetry.space_group_name_H-M   'P 1'
#
loop_
_entity.id
_entity.type
_entity.pdbx_description
1 polymer ?
#
loop_
_entity_poly.entity_id
_entity_poly.type
_entity_poly.pdbx_seq_one_letter_code
_entity_poly.pdbx_strand_id
1 'polypeptide(L)'
;MVLKVVFFLFLLLLTYVDSQHCLDHRNDINTKYQWSFYYSDRPSKLTFSFSYDGGKINSERQTKNNYKKLFKTIKDSDMIAFLFSEQGGTSDYAHHKSFLVLNKDYKSGFVLLHTYPDLHNSFIRDEETTMSHTQHMICISLNSKEDVDTILDMYEKIQPFLVYKFEGSSYDDYTNKKTDRPNFPISLPWSFQDDVYCFGGIFGDDTSTKTDATEVTKDLLALNKAKFDACFKNIERNLAGFQFYATVSQRKLKKLRGENTVREFGVDSWWKLTRKLEEQFFMISHVHPDKGFGSIYSKEISIQNIVWDYGNSEASEGYHHDKIAFSKKKDSKLVCLGDGNRDYTQNSRSGFIGCISNEPIHTFFTGKNRIYLNEEYMILDETTEDDLFPIDANYIASRRKFIYNLSTVNKVKPKKRQLGEEKTLPSLADPTLDKHLKLSDGSTVEVRTALRSFIIDFEKEPLGKEIESKEATPNRLHCVQKCLVAKSKKYREYKDGVRIECTTPRKQGGCGSIAVDNFSLEVDDVTKGSINTKLIELLEYMYKNKLISDGQIIARYEKHLEEDAEESKKVVKKHKIK
;
A
#
# COMPACT_ATOMS: atom_id res chain seq x y z
N MET A 1 28.54 9.20 57.72
CA MET A 1 28.80 9.90 56.44
C MET A 1 28.60 8.97 55.24
N VAL A 2 29.21 7.78 55.25
CA VAL A 2 29.09 6.76 54.17
C VAL A 2 27.64 6.42 53.80
N LEU A 3 26.75 6.21 54.77
CA LEU A 3 25.35 5.86 54.49
C LEU A 3 24.58 6.97 53.75
N LYS A 4 24.89 8.25 54.03
CA LYS A 4 24.28 9.40 53.32
C LYS A 4 24.82 9.54 51.89
N VAL A 5 26.10 9.22 51.66
CA VAL A 5 26.70 9.22 50.33
C VAL A 5 26.16 8.07 49.48
N VAL A 6 26.01 6.87 50.06
CA VAL A 6 25.40 5.72 49.36
C VAL A 6 23.93 5.97 49.07
N PHE A 7 23.16 6.54 50.00
CA PHE A 7 21.76 6.88 49.77
C PHE A 7 21.59 8.00 48.74
N PHE A 8 22.48 8.99 48.70
CA PHE A 8 22.47 10.05 47.69
C PHE A 8 22.90 9.54 46.31
N LEU A 9 23.89 8.63 46.23
CA LEU A 9 24.26 7.95 44.99
C LEU A 9 23.15 7.02 44.50
N PHE A 10 22.46 6.34 45.41
CA PHE A 10 21.30 5.49 45.11
C PHE A 10 20.10 6.34 44.65
N LEU A 11 19.84 7.49 45.28
CA LEU A 11 18.84 8.46 44.82
C LEU A 11 19.21 9.05 43.46
N LEU A 12 20.48 9.39 43.22
CA LEU A 12 20.98 9.81 41.91
C LEU A 12 20.78 8.72 40.84
N LEU A 13 21.05 7.46 41.18
CA LEU A 13 20.79 6.30 40.32
C LEU A 13 19.29 6.06 40.08
N LEU A 14 18.44 6.30 41.08
CA LEU A 14 16.98 6.15 40.99
C LEU A 14 16.30 7.34 40.27
N THR A 15 16.85 8.55 40.35
CA THR A 15 16.39 9.69 39.54
C THR A 15 16.85 9.61 38.09
N TYR A 16 17.76 8.68 37.78
CA TYR A 16 18.18 8.33 36.42
C TYR A 16 17.30 7.23 35.80
N VAL A 17 16.07 7.06 36.29
CA VAL A 17 15.02 6.28 35.59
C VAL A 17 14.44 7.18 34.50
N ASP A 18 15.29 7.38 33.49
CA ASP A 18 15.07 8.23 32.34
C ASP A 18 14.06 7.59 31.38
N SER A 19 13.05 8.35 30.97
CA SER A 19 11.98 8.03 30.02
C SER A 19 12.47 7.88 28.56
N GLN A 20 13.77 7.67 28.36
CA GLN A 20 14.51 7.74 27.09
C GLN A 20 14.44 6.46 26.24
N HIS A 21 13.51 5.55 26.50
CA HIS A 21 13.51 4.23 25.88
C HIS A 21 12.24 3.96 25.10
N CYS A 22 12.37 3.11 24.09
CA CYS A 22 11.24 2.54 23.40
C CYS A 22 10.31 1.85 24.37
N LEU A 23 9.09 2.40 24.45
CA LEU A 23 8.11 2.02 25.43
C LEU A 23 7.53 0.64 25.08
N ASP A 24 7.40 -0.23 26.09
CA ASP A 24 6.47 -1.36 25.97
C ASP A 24 5.06 -0.78 25.85
N HIS A 25 4.38 -1.04 24.74
CA HIS A 25 3.01 -0.52 24.55
C HIS A 25 2.03 -1.12 25.57
N ARG A 26 2.41 -2.19 26.28
CA ARG A 26 1.51 -2.94 27.16
C ARG A 26 1.33 -2.31 28.52
N ASN A 27 2.38 -1.91 29.26
CA ASN A 27 2.19 -1.23 30.56
C ASN A 27 3.44 -0.85 31.38
N ASP A 28 4.66 -1.24 31.03
CA ASP A 28 5.80 -0.99 31.92
C ASP A 28 6.74 0.08 31.36
N ILE A 29 6.54 1.32 31.82
CA ILE A 29 7.46 2.44 31.57
C ILE A 29 8.89 2.16 32.08
N ASN A 30 9.06 1.16 32.96
CA ASN A 30 10.37 0.82 33.52
C ASN A 30 11.13 -0.20 32.66
N THR A 31 10.45 -0.88 31.73
CA THR A 31 11.16 -1.81 30.85
C THR A 31 11.81 -1.04 29.71
N LYS A 32 13.13 -1.14 29.63
CA LYS A 32 13.97 -0.39 28.68
C LYS A 32 14.38 -1.29 27.54
N TYR A 33 14.01 -0.92 26.32
CA TYR A 33 14.46 -1.61 25.11
C TYR A 33 15.32 -0.68 24.26
N GLN A 34 16.33 -1.19 23.57
CA GLN A 34 17.11 -0.44 22.60
C GLN A 34 16.29 -0.14 21.34
N TRP A 35 15.44 -1.08 20.94
CA TRP A 35 14.47 -0.89 19.88
C TRP A 35 13.27 -1.81 20.04
N SER A 36 12.18 -1.43 19.41
CA SER A 36 10.98 -2.27 19.31
C SER A 36 10.43 -2.28 17.90
N PHE A 37 9.95 -3.44 17.47
CA PHE A 37 9.32 -3.66 16.18
C PHE A 37 7.84 -3.91 16.40
N TYR A 38 7.04 -3.29 15.55
CA TYR A 38 5.59 -3.43 15.55
C TYR A 38 5.11 -3.70 14.14
N TYR A 39 4.17 -4.63 14.00
CA TYR A 39 3.56 -4.98 12.72
C TYR A 39 2.06 -5.17 12.92
N SER A 40 1.28 -4.40 12.18
CA SER A 40 -0.15 -4.63 12.10
C SER A 40 -0.46 -5.57 10.95
N ASP A 41 -1.17 -6.63 11.30
CA ASP A 41 -1.75 -7.50 10.29
C ASP A 41 -3.19 -7.05 9.96
N ARG A 42 -3.71 -7.57 8.84
CA ARG A 42 -5.02 -7.25 8.24
C ARG A 42 -6.11 -6.75 9.23
N PRO A 43 -6.88 -5.69 8.88
CA PRO A 43 -7.90 -5.09 9.74
C PRO A 43 -9.01 -6.04 10.23
N SER A 44 -9.27 -7.16 9.53
CA SER A 44 -10.31 -8.10 9.95
C SER A 44 -9.96 -8.91 11.20
N LYS A 45 -8.66 -9.10 11.50
CA LYS A 45 -8.20 -9.82 12.69
C LYS A 45 -7.66 -8.89 13.78
N LEU A 46 -7.49 -7.59 13.49
CA LEU A 46 -6.94 -6.57 14.40
C LEU A 46 -5.79 -7.15 15.24
N THR A 47 -4.83 -7.82 14.61
CA THR A 47 -3.72 -8.45 15.33
C THR A 47 -2.48 -7.58 15.18
N PHE A 48 -1.83 -7.34 16.30
CA PHE A 48 -0.62 -6.54 16.42
C PHE A 48 0.52 -7.46 16.86
N SER A 49 1.47 -7.68 15.97
CA SER A 49 2.69 -8.43 16.25
C SER A 49 3.80 -7.50 16.68
N PHE A 50 4.59 -7.89 17.68
CA PHE A 50 5.65 -7.05 18.22
C PHE A 50 6.84 -7.86 18.74
N SER A 51 8.02 -7.26 18.70
CA SER A 51 9.25 -7.78 19.30
C SER A 51 10.06 -6.63 19.89
N TYR A 52 10.80 -6.93 20.93
CA TYR A 52 11.67 -6.01 21.66
C TYR A 52 13.10 -6.54 21.62
N ASP A 53 14.06 -5.70 21.22
CA ASP A 53 15.48 -6.05 21.14
C ASP A 53 15.76 -7.38 20.44
N GLY A 54 14.94 -7.71 19.44
CA GLY A 54 15.09 -8.93 18.66
C GLY A 54 14.64 -10.20 19.38
N GLY A 55 13.90 -10.08 20.48
CA GLY A 55 13.28 -11.21 21.15
C GLY A 55 12.17 -11.88 20.33
N LYS A 56 11.53 -12.89 20.93
CA LYS A 56 10.41 -13.62 20.31
C LYS A 56 9.31 -12.66 19.86
N ILE A 57 8.79 -12.87 18.65
CA ILE A 57 7.61 -12.17 18.15
C ILE A 57 6.39 -12.65 18.93
N ASN A 58 5.76 -11.70 19.62
CA ASN A 58 4.48 -11.88 20.30
C ASN A 58 3.39 -11.26 19.44
N SER A 59 2.15 -11.71 19.64
CA SER A 59 0.99 -11.15 18.96
C SER A 59 -0.13 -10.96 19.96
N GLU A 60 -0.85 -9.86 19.83
CA GLU A 60 -2.04 -9.59 20.63
C GLU A 60 -3.15 -8.99 19.77
N ARG A 61 -4.38 -9.04 20.28
CA ARG A 61 -5.47 -8.30 19.66
C ARG A 61 -5.25 -6.82 19.92
N GLN A 62 -5.15 -6.06 18.86
CA GLN A 62 -5.07 -4.62 18.90
C GLN A 62 -6.35 -4.03 19.51
N THR A 63 -6.16 -3.12 20.46
CA THR A 63 -7.25 -2.34 21.03
C THR A 63 -7.00 -0.85 20.83
N LYS A 64 -8.08 -0.06 20.89
CA LYS A 64 -8.01 1.41 20.90
C LYS A 64 -7.10 1.95 22.01
N ASN A 65 -6.85 1.17 23.06
CA ASN A 65 -6.06 1.59 24.20
C ASN A 65 -4.55 1.44 24.00
N ASN A 66 -4.10 0.67 22.99
CA ASN A 66 -2.68 0.38 22.79
C ASN A 66 -1.87 1.67 22.56
N TYR A 67 -2.36 2.58 21.72
CA TYR A 67 -1.66 3.86 21.46
C TYR A 67 -2.03 4.98 22.43
N LYS A 68 -3.23 4.96 23.02
CA LYS A 68 -3.64 5.96 24.01
C LYS A 68 -2.68 6.02 25.20
N LYS A 69 -2.22 4.86 25.68
CA LYS A 69 -1.21 4.80 26.75
C LYS A 69 0.11 5.40 26.32
N LEU A 70 0.61 5.02 25.13
CA LEU A 70 1.84 5.57 24.55
C LEU A 70 1.77 7.10 24.46
N PHE A 71 0.68 7.63 23.89
CA PHE A 71 0.50 9.08 23.74
C PHE A 71 0.37 9.79 25.07
N LYS A 72 -0.36 9.21 26.02
CA LYS A 72 -0.43 9.73 27.38
C LYS A 72 0.96 9.81 28.00
N THR A 73 1.77 8.75 27.90
CA THR A 73 3.14 8.75 28.41
C THR A 73 3.99 9.85 27.77
N ILE A 74 3.89 10.05 26.45
CA ILE A 74 4.62 11.12 25.76
C ILE A 74 4.14 12.50 26.24
N LYS A 75 2.83 12.72 26.34
CA LYS A 75 2.23 14.00 26.75
C LYS A 75 2.47 14.34 28.23
N ASP A 76 2.49 13.34 29.10
CA ASP A 76 2.72 13.48 30.54
C ASP A 76 4.23 13.58 30.87
N SER A 77 5.12 13.33 29.90
CA SER A 77 6.56 13.44 30.08
C SER A 77 7.05 14.88 29.93
N ASP A 78 8.21 15.18 30.52
CA ASP A 78 8.87 16.49 30.34
C ASP A 78 9.65 16.60 29.02
N MET A 79 9.32 15.76 28.03
CA MET A 79 9.99 15.68 26.74
C MET A 79 9.36 16.61 25.69
N ILE A 80 10.10 16.78 24.61
CA ILE A 80 9.71 17.53 23.42
C ILE A 80 9.48 16.52 22.30
N ALA A 81 8.28 16.52 21.71
CA ALA A 81 7.95 15.65 20.58
C ALA A 81 7.86 16.45 19.28
N PHE A 82 8.56 15.99 18.25
CA PHE A 82 8.51 16.50 16.89
C PHE A 82 7.80 15.47 16.00
N LEU A 83 6.74 15.89 15.32
CA LEU A 83 5.94 15.03 14.46
C LEU A 83 6.20 15.37 13.00
N PHE A 84 6.78 14.42 12.27
CA PHE A 84 7.08 14.59 10.86
C PHE A 84 6.08 13.81 10.01
N SER A 85 5.48 14.45 9.00
CA SER A 85 4.52 13.82 8.10
C SER A 85 4.50 14.53 6.77
N GLU A 86 3.96 13.89 5.74
CA GLU A 86 3.74 14.53 4.44
C GLU A 86 2.55 15.51 4.43
N GLN A 87 1.71 15.50 5.46
CA GLN A 87 0.51 16.32 5.52
C GLN A 87 0.86 17.80 5.71
N GLY A 88 0.41 18.65 4.79
CA GLY A 88 0.72 20.09 4.79
C GLY A 88 2.01 20.48 4.05
N GLY A 89 2.89 19.50 3.77
CA GLY A 89 4.08 19.70 2.97
C GLY A 89 3.77 19.84 1.48
N THR A 90 4.66 20.45 0.70
CA THR A 90 4.64 20.27 -0.77
C THR A 90 5.03 18.84 -1.10
N SER A 91 4.73 18.38 -2.32
CA SER A 91 5.11 17.03 -2.79
C SER A 91 6.63 16.79 -2.84
N ASP A 92 7.42 17.78 -2.46
CA ASP A 92 8.87 17.78 -2.52
C ASP A 92 9.51 17.11 -1.31
N TYR A 93 8.88 17.24 -0.13
CA TYR A 93 9.38 16.64 1.11
C TYR A 93 9.30 15.11 1.10
N ALA A 94 10.11 14.49 1.96
CA ALA A 94 10.17 13.04 2.10
C ALA A 94 8.78 12.42 2.29
N HIS A 95 8.60 11.19 1.83
CA HIS A 95 7.43 10.38 2.16
C HIS A 95 7.57 9.72 3.54
N HIS A 96 8.11 10.46 4.50
CA HIS A 96 8.48 9.96 5.83
C HIS A 96 7.44 10.35 6.87
N LYS A 97 7.18 9.44 7.82
CA LYS A 97 6.29 9.67 8.95
C LYS A 97 6.94 9.17 10.23
N SER A 98 7.09 10.06 11.21
CA SER A 98 7.75 9.72 12.47
C SER A 98 7.35 10.60 13.64
N PHE A 99 7.64 10.11 14.84
CA PHE A 99 7.76 10.90 16.06
C PHE A 99 9.22 10.89 16.49
N LEU A 100 9.83 12.06 16.64
CA LEU A 100 11.11 12.21 17.33
C LEU A 100 10.83 12.84 18.69
N VAL A 101 11.01 12.07 19.76
CA VAL A 101 10.74 12.50 21.13
C VAL A 101 12.07 12.62 21.86
N LEU A 102 12.40 13.82 22.34
CA LEU A 102 13.68 14.14 22.92
C LEU A 102 13.54 14.76 24.31
N ASN A 103 14.54 14.52 25.15
CA ASN A 103 14.71 15.28 26.38
C ASN A 103 14.96 16.76 26.10
N LYS A 104 14.70 17.62 27.10
CA LYS A 104 14.86 19.09 26.98
C LYS A 104 16.27 19.55 26.65
N ASP A 105 17.27 18.74 26.94
CA ASP A 105 18.66 19.03 26.60
C ASP A 105 19.05 18.52 25.20
N TYR A 106 18.13 17.86 24.50
CA TYR A 106 18.29 17.30 23.16
C TYR A 106 19.44 16.29 23.04
N LYS A 107 19.78 15.60 24.13
CA LYS A 107 20.86 14.61 24.14
C LYS A 107 20.38 13.17 24.07
N SER A 108 19.11 12.92 24.29
CA SER A 108 18.56 11.56 24.35
C SER A 108 17.05 11.58 24.16
N GLY A 109 16.46 10.41 23.99
CA GLY A 109 15.03 10.23 23.75
C GLY A 109 14.77 8.98 22.94
N PHE A 110 13.77 9.01 22.05
CA PHE A 110 13.52 7.92 21.13
C PHE A 110 12.90 8.44 19.83
N VAL A 111 12.98 7.63 18.77
CA VAL A 111 12.30 7.90 17.50
C VAL A 111 11.37 6.74 17.16
N LEU A 112 10.14 7.04 16.78
CA LEU A 112 9.18 6.09 16.23
C LEU A 112 9.06 6.34 14.72
N LEU A 113 9.55 5.41 13.92
CA LEU A 113 9.62 5.48 12.45
C LEU A 113 8.44 4.74 11.80
N HIS A 114 8.10 5.17 10.58
CA HIS A 114 7.07 4.58 9.72
C HIS A 114 5.67 4.59 10.35
N THR A 115 5.35 5.63 11.10
CA THR A 115 4.08 5.75 11.81
C THR A 115 2.89 5.95 10.87
N TYR A 116 1.69 5.55 11.30
CA TYR A 116 0.45 5.81 10.55
C TYR A 116 0.14 7.31 10.49
N PRO A 117 -0.44 7.82 9.39
CA PRO A 117 -1.00 9.17 9.36
C PRO A 117 -2.01 9.40 10.49
N ASP A 118 -2.90 8.43 10.70
CA ASP A 118 -3.92 8.48 11.76
C ASP A 118 -3.32 8.51 13.17
N LEU A 119 -2.10 7.99 13.34
CA LEU A 119 -1.41 8.02 14.63
C LEU A 119 -1.06 9.47 15.00
N HIS A 120 -0.73 10.33 14.03
CA HIS A 120 -0.47 11.75 14.27
C HIS A 120 -1.75 12.49 14.64
N ASN A 121 -2.84 12.25 13.91
CA ASN A 121 -4.15 12.85 14.19
C ASN A 121 -4.65 12.43 15.58
N SER A 122 -4.50 11.16 15.93
CA SER A 122 -4.86 10.65 17.25
C SER A 122 -3.98 11.23 18.36
N PHE A 123 -2.69 11.44 18.13
CA PHE A 123 -1.84 12.13 19.10
C PHE A 123 -2.28 13.58 19.34
N ILE A 124 -2.61 14.33 18.30
CA ILE A 124 -2.95 15.76 18.42
C ILE A 124 -4.38 15.99 18.90
N ARG A 125 -5.34 15.22 18.38
CA ARG A 125 -6.79 15.48 18.53
C ARG A 125 -7.52 14.41 19.34
N ASP A 126 -6.81 13.40 19.85
CA ASP A 126 -7.38 12.22 20.51
C ASP A 126 -8.45 11.50 19.64
N GLU A 127 -8.35 11.64 18.31
CA GLU A 127 -9.19 10.96 17.31
C GLU A 127 -8.93 9.44 17.31
N GLU A 128 -9.90 8.65 16.84
CA GLU A 128 -9.72 7.20 16.75
C GLU A 128 -8.79 6.83 15.60
N THR A 129 -7.74 6.07 15.89
CA THR A 129 -6.87 5.50 14.85
C THR A 129 -7.59 4.36 14.12
N THR A 130 -7.85 4.52 12.83
CA THR A 130 -8.32 3.42 11.98
C THR A 130 -7.18 2.84 11.17
N MET A 131 -6.67 1.67 11.57
CA MET A 131 -5.65 1.01 10.78
C MET A 131 -6.33 0.18 9.67
N SER A 132 -6.58 0.82 8.54
CA SER A 132 -7.19 0.18 7.37
C SER A 132 -6.21 -0.69 6.59
N HIS A 133 -4.90 -0.58 6.83
CA HIS A 133 -3.86 -1.26 6.06
C HIS A 133 -2.83 -1.93 6.95
N THR A 134 -2.17 -2.95 6.41
CA THR A 134 -0.95 -3.52 7.00
C THR A 134 0.15 -2.49 7.02
N GLN A 135 0.90 -2.42 8.11
CA GLN A 135 1.99 -1.45 8.26
C GLN A 135 2.91 -1.90 9.39
N HIS A 136 4.17 -1.53 9.26
CA HIS A 136 5.17 -1.73 10.29
C HIS A 136 5.56 -0.39 10.91
N MET A 137 6.04 -0.44 12.15
CA MET A 137 6.70 0.68 12.83
C MET A 137 7.92 0.16 13.57
N ILE A 138 8.91 1.03 13.73
CA ILE A 138 10.11 0.74 14.51
C ILE A 138 10.24 1.86 15.52
N CYS A 139 10.41 1.54 16.79
CA CYS A 139 10.94 2.48 17.75
C CYS A 139 12.43 2.23 17.94
N ILE A 140 13.23 3.29 18.03
CA ILE A 140 14.65 3.22 18.39
C ILE A 140 14.93 4.19 19.53
N SER A 141 15.56 3.70 20.60
CA SER A 141 16.03 4.49 21.72
C SER A 141 17.30 5.25 21.33
N LEU A 142 17.35 6.54 21.69
CA LEU A 142 18.47 7.44 21.45
C LEU A 142 19.13 7.71 22.79
N ASN A 143 20.21 6.99 23.09
CA ASN A 143 20.80 6.99 24.43
C ASN A 143 21.89 8.06 24.60
N SER A 144 22.24 8.77 23.53
CA SER A 144 23.37 9.68 23.49
C SER A 144 23.14 10.82 22.49
N LYS A 145 23.86 11.94 22.68
CA LYS A 145 23.77 13.10 21.80
C LYS A 145 24.15 12.71 20.37
N GLU A 146 25.08 11.79 20.24
CA GLU A 146 25.53 11.26 18.97
C GLU A 146 24.45 10.41 18.27
N ASP A 147 23.59 9.70 19.01
CA ASP A 147 22.45 9.00 18.42
C ASP A 147 21.42 10.01 17.89
N VAL A 148 21.16 11.07 18.67
CA VAL A 148 20.31 12.19 18.23
C VAL A 148 20.89 12.83 16.97
N ASP A 149 22.19 13.12 16.95
CA ASP A 149 22.86 13.71 15.80
C ASP A 149 22.82 12.80 14.57
N THR A 150 22.87 11.48 14.76
CA THR A 150 22.71 10.53 13.66
C THR A 150 21.30 10.60 13.05
N ILE A 151 20.24 10.70 13.87
CA ILE A 151 18.87 10.91 13.38
C ILE A 151 18.71 12.26 12.69
N LEU A 152 19.37 13.31 13.19
CA LEU A 152 19.32 14.63 12.56
C LEU A 152 20.06 14.66 11.22
N ASP A 153 21.24 14.03 11.11
CA ASP A 153 21.97 13.86 9.86
C ASP A 153 21.14 13.08 8.82
N MET A 154 20.48 12.02 9.28
CA MET A 154 19.46 11.32 8.53
C MET A 154 18.42 12.33 8.00
N TYR A 155 17.75 13.07 8.88
CA TYR A 155 16.68 14.00 8.49
C TYR A 155 17.16 15.11 7.56
N GLU A 156 18.40 15.58 7.70
CA GLU A 156 19.01 16.53 6.76
C GLU A 156 19.07 15.97 5.34
N LYS A 157 19.38 14.67 5.19
CA LYS A 157 19.46 13.99 3.87
C LYS A 157 18.09 13.79 3.24
N ILE A 158 17.10 13.31 3.99
CA ILE A 158 15.78 12.98 3.39
C ILE A 158 14.83 14.17 3.40
N GLN A 159 15.00 15.11 4.33
CA GLN A 159 14.18 16.31 4.52
C GLN A 159 12.69 15.97 4.73
N PRO A 160 12.33 15.35 5.87
CA PRO A 160 10.93 15.13 6.21
C PRO A 160 10.28 16.45 6.64
N PHE A 161 8.98 16.61 6.41
CA PHE A 161 8.27 17.84 6.76
C PHE A 161 7.81 17.81 8.22
N LEU A 162 8.24 18.79 9.02
CA LEU A 162 7.81 18.95 10.41
C LEU A 162 6.39 19.56 10.44
N VAL A 163 5.44 18.84 11.03
CA VAL A 163 4.04 19.26 11.08
C VAL A 163 3.69 19.85 12.44
N TYR A 164 4.11 19.19 13.52
CA TYR A 164 3.85 19.64 14.88
C TYR A 164 5.08 19.54 15.77
N LYS A 165 5.22 20.50 16.67
CA LYS A 165 6.07 20.37 17.88
C LYS A 165 5.15 20.35 19.09
N PHE A 166 5.42 19.46 20.04
CA PHE A 166 4.74 19.37 21.32
C PHE A 166 5.75 19.52 22.45
N GLU A 167 5.45 20.35 23.44
CA GLU A 167 6.29 20.59 24.62
C GLU A 167 5.40 20.91 25.83
N GLY A 168 5.44 20.03 26.84
CA GLY A 168 4.55 20.13 28.00
C GLY A 168 3.08 19.98 27.61
N SER A 169 2.27 21.04 27.72
CA SER A 169 0.86 21.04 27.28
C SER A 169 0.61 21.89 26.04
N SER A 170 1.67 22.44 25.43
CA SER A 170 1.58 23.33 24.27
C SER A 170 1.95 22.59 22.99
N TYR A 171 1.32 22.96 21.88
CA TYR A 171 1.72 22.49 20.57
C TYR A 171 1.80 23.64 19.56
N ASP A 172 2.81 23.58 18.72
CA ASP A 172 2.97 24.46 17.57
C ASP A 172 2.58 23.70 16.30
N ASP A 173 1.63 24.25 15.53
CA ASP A 173 1.24 23.75 14.21
C ASP A 173 1.99 24.49 13.10
N TYR A 174 2.67 23.72 12.26
CA TYR A 174 3.51 24.17 11.16
C TYR A 174 2.94 23.83 9.78
N THR A 175 1.76 23.19 9.69
CA THR A 175 1.11 22.80 8.42
C THR A 175 0.98 23.95 7.41
N ASN A 176 0.82 25.19 7.90
CA ASN A 176 0.63 26.39 7.09
C ASN A 176 1.78 27.41 7.17
N LYS A 177 2.83 27.14 7.97
CA LYS A 177 3.91 28.10 8.26
C LYS A 177 5.14 27.79 7.42
N LYS A 178 5.12 28.13 6.13
CA LYS A 178 6.26 27.85 5.21
C LYS A 178 7.49 28.75 5.43
N THR A 179 7.36 29.86 6.16
CA THR A 179 8.38 30.93 6.21
C THR A 179 9.01 31.17 7.58
N ASP A 180 8.36 30.77 8.67
CA ASP A 180 8.85 31.04 10.02
C ASP A 180 9.71 29.87 10.47
N ARG A 181 11.02 29.91 10.20
CA ARG A 181 11.95 28.90 10.73
C ARG A 181 11.90 29.00 12.27
N PRO A 182 11.37 28.00 12.97
CA PRO A 182 11.37 28.02 14.41
C PRO A 182 12.83 27.94 14.84
N ASN A 183 13.19 28.75 15.83
CA ASN A 183 14.54 28.71 16.39
C ASN A 183 14.66 27.49 17.30
N PHE A 184 14.86 26.31 16.71
CA PHE A 184 15.18 25.11 17.46
C PHE A 184 16.69 25.09 17.75
N PRO A 185 17.11 24.64 18.95
CA PRO A 185 18.52 24.42 19.27
C PRO A 185 19.14 23.23 18.51
N ILE A 186 18.34 22.56 17.67
CA ILE A 186 18.75 21.46 16.78
C ILE A 186 18.52 21.87 15.32
N SER A 187 19.42 21.45 14.43
CA SER A 187 19.28 21.69 12.99
C SER A 187 18.25 20.74 12.40
N LEU A 188 17.02 21.22 12.23
CA LEU A 188 15.98 20.52 11.48
C LEU A 188 15.86 21.06 10.06
N PRO A 189 15.61 20.20 9.06
CA PRO A 189 15.38 20.62 7.68
C PRO A 189 14.03 21.36 7.59
N TRP A 190 14.10 22.69 7.65
CA TRP A 190 12.91 23.53 7.63
C TRP A 190 12.42 23.82 6.21
N SER A 191 13.36 24.25 5.37
CA SER A 191 13.15 24.43 3.93
C SER A 191 13.73 23.24 3.20
N PHE A 192 12.98 22.70 2.24
CA PHE A 192 13.54 21.71 1.33
C PHE A 192 14.71 22.34 0.54
N GLN A 193 15.85 21.66 0.50
CA GLN A 193 17.01 22.02 -0.29
C GLN A 193 17.28 20.92 -1.31
N ASP A 194 17.31 21.29 -2.60
CA ASP A 194 17.72 20.37 -3.64
C ASP A 194 19.16 19.94 -3.42
N ASP A 195 19.40 18.64 -3.35
CA ASP A 195 20.76 18.11 -3.43
C ASP A 195 21.25 18.26 -4.87
N VAL A 196 22.27 19.08 -5.08
CA VAL A 196 22.82 19.42 -6.39
C VAL A 196 23.29 18.20 -7.18
N TYR A 197 23.72 17.15 -6.49
CA TYR A 197 24.16 15.88 -7.10
C TYR A 197 22.96 14.98 -7.46
N CYS A 198 21.78 15.24 -6.89
CA CYS A 198 20.55 14.49 -7.17
C CYS A 198 19.53 15.23 -8.03
N PHE A 199 19.68 16.54 -8.17
CA PHE A 199 18.76 17.45 -8.85
C PHE A 199 18.51 17.09 -10.33
N GLY A 200 19.43 16.36 -10.98
CA GLY A 200 19.31 15.91 -12.37
C GLY A 200 18.61 14.56 -12.57
N GLY A 201 18.43 13.77 -11.50
CA GLY A 201 18.23 12.32 -11.63
C GLY A 201 19.39 11.65 -12.38
N ILE A 202 20.57 12.27 -12.35
CA ILE A 202 21.75 11.86 -13.13
C ILE A 202 22.49 10.80 -12.33
N PHE A 203 22.69 9.66 -12.99
CA PHE A 203 23.39 8.51 -12.48
C PHE A 203 24.90 8.77 -12.46
N GLY A 204 25.47 9.03 -11.28
CA GLY A 204 26.92 9.23 -11.13
C GLY A 204 27.43 10.48 -11.83
N ASP A 205 28.59 10.96 -11.39
CA ASP A 205 29.19 12.23 -11.83
C ASP A 205 29.57 12.33 -13.32
N ASP A 206 29.34 11.29 -14.15
CA ASP A 206 29.94 11.16 -15.49
C ASP A 206 28.99 11.33 -16.68
N THR A 207 27.66 11.41 -16.50
CA THR A 207 26.74 11.46 -17.67
C THR A 207 26.47 12.87 -18.21
N SER A 208 27.29 13.85 -17.85
CA SER A 208 27.03 15.25 -18.23
C SER A 208 27.30 15.59 -19.70
N THR A 209 27.82 14.67 -20.53
CA THR A 209 28.13 15.02 -21.93
C THR A 209 27.75 14.03 -23.03
N LYS A 210 27.51 12.75 -22.77
CA LYS A 210 26.99 11.79 -23.78
C LYS A 210 26.37 10.59 -23.05
N THR A 211 25.12 10.20 -23.30
CA THR A 211 24.65 8.88 -22.84
C THR A 211 23.48 8.37 -23.66
N ASP A 212 23.76 7.32 -24.42
CA ASP A 212 22.79 6.37 -24.95
C ASP A 212 22.01 5.72 -23.79
N ALA A 213 20.68 5.71 -23.85
CA ALA A 213 19.82 5.09 -22.83
C ALA A 213 20.16 3.60 -22.61
N THR A 214 20.72 2.95 -23.63
CA THR A 214 21.24 1.58 -23.57
C THR A 214 22.37 1.44 -22.54
N GLU A 215 23.33 2.35 -22.51
CA GLU A 215 24.48 2.29 -21.60
C GLU A 215 24.06 2.52 -20.14
N VAL A 216 23.16 3.47 -19.92
CA VAL A 216 22.56 3.73 -18.59
C VAL A 216 21.81 2.48 -18.09
N THR A 217 21.06 1.81 -18.97
CA THR A 217 20.36 0.56 -18.61
C THR A 217 21.35 -0.54 -18.21
N LYS A 218 22.39 -0.75 -19.02
CA LYS A 218 23.42 -1.76 -18.73
C LYS A 218 24.07 -1.52 -17.37
N ASP A 219 24.33 -0.27 -17.03
CA ASP A 219 24.96 0.08 -15.76
C ASP A 219 24.02 -0.08 -14.56
N LEU A 220 22.72 0.17 -14.75
CA LEU A 220 21.70 -0.07 -13.71
C LEU A 220 21.46 -1.54 -13.41
N LEU A 221 21.67 -2.38 -14.41
CA LEU A 221 21.53 -3.83 -14.31
C LEU A 221 22.87 -4.51 -13.98
N ALA A 222 23.99 -3.79 -14.07
CA ALA A 222 25.29 -4.31 -13.67
C ALA A 222 25.28 -4.61 -12.17
N LEU A 223 25.69 -5.83 -11.83
CA LEU A 223 25.77 -6.32 -10.46
C LEU A 223 26.91 -5.62 -9.67
N ASN A 224 27.99 -5.21 -10.35
CA ASN A 224 29.27 -4.90 -9.70
C ASN A 224 29.71 -3.42 -9.78
N LYS A 225 28.81 -2.48 -10.13
CA LYS A 225 29.18 -1.05 -10.31
C LYS A 225 28.81 -0.18 -9.10
N ALA A 226 29.80 0.08 -8.24
CA ALA A 226 29.67 0.91 -7.03
C ALA A 226 29.41 2.42 -7.27
N LYS A 227 29.51 2.92 -8.52
CA LYS A 227 29.50 4.37 -8.82
C LYS A 227 28.11 4.98 -9.14
N PHE A 228 27.02 4.20 -9.05
CA PHE A 228 25.71 4.61 -9.58
C PHE A 228 24.73 5.23 -8.55
N ASP A 229 25.17 5.46 -7.31
CA ASP A 229 24.27 5.64 -6.17
C ASP A 229 24.46 6.96 -5.40
N ALA A 230 24.84 8.05 -6.07
CA ALA A 230 25.01 9.38 -5.43
C ALA A 230 23.78 9.81 -4.58
N CYS A 231 22.58 9.40 -4.99
CA CYS A 231 21.31 9.69 -4.31
C CYS A 231 20.82 8.60 -3.37
N PHE A 232 21.65 7.59 -3.12
CA PHE A 232 21.39 6.50 -2.20
C PHE A 232 22.55 6.42 -1.19
N LYS A 233 22.41 7.17 -0.11
CA LYS A 233 23.49 7.44 0.82
C LYS A 233 23.49 6.42 1.96
N ASN A 234 24.67 5.91 2.29
CA ASN A 234 24.84 5.16 3.53
C ASN A 234 24.86 6.14 4.70
N ILE A 235 24.20 5.80 5.80
CA ILE A 235 24.38 6.50 7.07
C ILE A 235 25.51 5.79 7.81
N GLU A 236 26.61 6.50 8.07
CA GLU A 236 27.86 5.89 8.55
C GLU A 236 27.72 5.17 9.89
N ARG A 237 26.80 5.65 10.75
CA ARG A 237 26.58 5.12 12.09
C ARG A 237 25.29 4.31 12.16
N ASN A 238 25.40 3.11 12.73
CA ASN A 238 24.26 2.26 13.06
C ASN A 238 23.54 2.77 14.30
N LEU A 239 22.22 2.61 14.35
CA LEU A 239 21.40 2.92 15.51
C LEU A 239 20.70 1.66 15.99
N ALA A 240 20.97 1.25 17.24
CA ALA A 240 20.39 0.06 17.86
C ALA A 240 20.51 -1.22 17.00
N GLY A 241 21.62 -1.36 16.26
CA GLY A 241 21.88 -2.50 15.36
C GLY A 241 21.29 -2.37 13.96
N PHE A 242 20.54 -1.30 13.66
CA PHE A 242 20.07 -0.99 12.32
C PHE A 242 21.13 -0.24 11.52
N GLN A 243 21.38 -0.70 10.29
CA GLN A 243 22.09 0.04 9.25
C GLN A 243 21.08 0.81 8.41
N PHE A 244 21.25 2.13 8.32
CA PHE A 244 20.34 3.00 7.58
C PHE A 244 20.89 3.44 6.23
N TYR A 245 19.97 3.57 5.28
CA TYR A 245 20.21 4.10 3.94
C TYR A 245 19.20 5.20 3.64
N ALA A 246 19.68 6.34 3.16
CA ALA A 246 18.85 7.48 2.78
C ALA A 246 18.66 7.51 1.26
N THR A 247 17.41 7.57 0.83
CA THR A 247 17.03 7.90 -0.54
C THR A 247 16.82 9.42 -0.61
N VAL A 248 17.53 10.10 -1.51
CA VAL A 248 17.42 11.55 -1.69
C VAL A 248 16.49 11.84 -2.88
N SER A 249 15.57 12.79 -2.70
CA SER A 249 14.52 13.17 -3.66
C SER A 249 15.07 13.52 -5.04
N GLN A 250 14.35 13.08 -6.08
CA GLN A 250 14.73 13.22 -7.49
C GLN A 250 13.68 14.02 -8.29
N ARG A 251 13.43 15.26 -7.84
CA ARG A 251 12.30 16.13 -8.26
C ARG A 251 12.00 16.20 -9.77
N LYS A 252 13.01 16.18 -10.65
CA LYS A 252 12.81 16.40 -12.10
C LYS A 252 12.07 15.27 -12.82
N LEU A 253 11.93 14.09 -12.20
CA LEU A 253 11.22 12.96 -12.83
C LEU A 253 9.70 13.18 -12.94
N LYS A 254 9.10 14.02 -12.07
CA LYS A 254 7.65 14.30 -12.11
C LYS A 254 7.16 15.04 -13.36
N LYS A 255 8.05 15.59 -14.19
CA LYS A 255 7.70 16.45 -15.34
C LYS A 255 7.80 15.77 -16.72
N LEU A 256 8.19 14.50 -16.79
CA LEU A 256 8.31 13.78 -18.06
C LEU A 256 6.97 13.09 -18.37
N ARG A 257 6.13 13.73 -19.19
CA ARG A 257 4.94 13.08 -19.79
C ARG A 257 5.37 12.40 -21.08
N GLY A 258 5.43 11.07 -21.09
CA GLY A 258 5.74 10.26 -22.27
C GLY A 258 6.78 9.18 -21.96
N GLU A 259 6.40 7.93 -22.24
CA GLU A 259 7.17 6.69 -22.14
C GLU A 259 8.44 6.76 -21.28
N ASN A 260 8.18 6.71 -19.98
CA ASN A 260 9.05 6.28 -18.91
C ASN A 260 9.94 5.13 -19.41
N THR A 261 11.20 5.39 -19.75
CA THR A 261 12.15 4.35 -20.14
C THR A 261 13.49 4.66 -19.51
N VAL A 262 14.06 3.67 -18.81
CA VAL A 262 15.43 3.64 -18.26
C VAL A 262 15.79 4.71 -17.21
N ARG A 263 15.65 5.99 -17.52
CA ARG A 263 16.02 7.13 -16.66
C ARG A 263 15.33 7.09 -15.31
N GLU A 264 14.13 6.52 -15.27
CA GLU A 264 13.35 6.37 -14.05
C GLU A 264 13.81 5.23 -13.16
N PHE A 265 14.56 4.23 -13.64
CA PHE A 265 15.02 3.16 -12.75
C PHE A 265 16.14 3.60 -11.78
N GLY A 266 16.68 4.80 -11.96
CA GLY A 266 17.48 5.50 -10.97
C GLY A 266 16.73 5.86 -9.69
N VAL A 267 15.43 5.58 -9.63
CA VAL A 267 14.63 5.73 -8.42
C VAL A 267 14.46 4.45 -7.62
N ASP A 268 14.59 3.24 -8.18
CA ASP A 268 14.24 2.00 -7.45
C ASP A 268 15.21 1.77 -6.28
N SER A 269 14.89 2.34 -5.13
CA SER A 269 15.75 2.33 -3.95
C SER A 269 15.91 0.94 -3.40
N TRP A 270 14.92 0.08 -3.59
CA TRP A 270 14.98 -1.31 -3.18
C TRP A 270 15.97 -2.08 -4.06
N TRP A 271 15.96 -1.88 -5.38
CA TRP A 271 16.97 -2.50 -6.25
C TRP A 271 18.40 -2.02 -5.93
N LYS A 272 18.58 -0.72 -5.65
CA LYS A 272 19.88 -0.17 -5.22
C LYS A 272 20.35 -0.82 -3.92
N LEU A 273 19.46 -0.92 -2.94
CA LEU A 273 19.74 -1.60 -1.68
C LEU A 273 20.13 -3.06 -1.91
N THR A 274 19.37 -3.80 -2.73
CA THR A 274 19.63 -5.21 -3.05
C THR A 274 21.03 -5.40 -3.63
N ARG A 275 21.44 -4.56 -4.60
CA ARG A 275 22.80 -4.62 -5.17
C ARG A 275 23.87 -4.25 -4.15
N LYS A 276 23.65 -3.17 -3.40
CA LYS A 276 24.61 -2.69 -2.39
C LYS A 276 24.90 -3.73 -1.31
N LEU A 277 23.87 -4.50 -0.93
CA LEU A 277 23.96 -5.57 0.05
C LEU A 277 24.33 -6.91 -0.56
N GLU A 278 24.48 -6.98 -1.89
CA GLU A 278 24.65 -8.20 -2.66
C GLU A 278 23.66 -9.30 -2.24
N GLU A 279 22.39 -8.94 -2.07
CA GLU A 279 21.40 -9.76 -1.36
C GLU A 279 20.29 -10.29 -2.29
N GLN A 280 19.57 -11.32 -1.84
CA GLN A 280 18.35 -11.80 -2.46
C GLN A 280 17.16 -11.49 -1.55
N PHE A 281 16.22 -10.65 -1.99
CA PHE A 281 15.09 -10.23 -1.18
C PHE A 281 13.75 -10.73 -1.72
N PHE A 282 12.88 -11.15 -0.81
CA PHE A 282 11.44 -10.98 -0.99
C PHE A 282 11.07 -9.56 -0.61
N MET A 283 10.32 -8.86 -1.47
CA MET A 283 9.82 -7.51 -1.24
C MET A 283 8.29 -7.54 -1.20
N ILE A 284 7.70 -7.10 -0.10
CA ILE A 284 6.25 -6.96 -0.02
C ILE A 284 5.82 -5.74 -0.84
N SER A 285 4.83 -5.89 -1.70
CA SER A 285 4.40 -4.81 -2.58
C SER A 285 2.88 -4.69 -2.65
N HIS A 286 2.37 -3.59 -3.21
CA HIS A 286 0.95 -3.46 -3.53
C HIS A 286 0.61 -4.16 -4.85
N VAL A 287 -0.58 -4.74 -5.00
CA VAL A 287 -1.07 -5.17 -6.32
C VAL A 287 -1.66 -3.97 -7.08
N HIS A 288 -0.83 -2.97 -7.37
CA HIS A 288 -1.21 -1.93 -8.32
C HIS A 288 -0.78 -2.37 -9.72
N PRO A 289 -1.74 -2.67 -10.63
CA PRO A 289 -1.42 -3.23 -11.93
C PRO A 289 -0.46 -2.34 -12.73
N ASP A 290 -0.60 -1.02 -12.67
CA ASP A 290 0.12 -0.14 -13.61
C ASP A 290 1.20 0.74 -12.97
N LYS A 291 1.57 0.49 -11.70
CA LYS A 291 2.42 1.42 -10.92
C LYS A 291 3.67 0.83 -10.27
N GLY A 292 3.83 -0.49 -10.25
CA GLY A 292 4.96 -1.14 -9.59
C GLY A 292 6.10 -1.55 -10.52
N PHE A 293 7.33 -1.56 -9.99
CA PHE A 293 8.47 -2.19 -10.67
C PHE A 293 8.33 -3.72 -10.64
N GLY A 294 8.63 -4.39 -11.76
CA GLY A 294 8.72 -5.84 -11.85
C GLY A 294 9.92 -6.45 -11.11
N SER A 295 9.88 -7.75 -10.87
CA SER A 295 10.96 -8.51 -10.21
C SER A 295 12.23 -8.57 -11.06
N ILE A 296 13.38 -8.64 -10.39
CA ILE A 296 14.71 -8.74 -11.03
C ILE A 296 15.45 -9.92 -10.41
N TYR A 297 16.03 -10.76 -11.26
CA TYR A 297 16.61 -12.03 -10.88
C TYR A 297 18.04 -12.17 -11.39
N SER A 298 18.91 -12.59 -10.49
CA SER A 298 20.22 -13.17 -10.74
C SER A 298 20.49 -14.20 -9.64
N LYS A 299 21.38 -15.15 -9.92
CA LYS A 299 21.82 -16.19 -9.00
C LYS A 299 22.41 -15.63 -7.71
N GLU A 300 23.05 -14.46 -7.76
CA GLU A 300 23.73 -13.87 -6.60
C GLU A 300 22.88 -12.78 -5.93
N ILE A 301 22.15 -12.00 -6.74
CA ILE A 301 21.44 -10.79 -6.31
C ILE A 301 20.04 -10.80 -6.93
N SER A 302 18.99 -10.71 -6.12
CA SER A 302 17.62 -10.68 -6.67
C SER A 302 16.63 -9.91 -5.79
N ILE A 303 15.59 -9.38 -6.41
CA ILE A 303 14.44 -8.79 -5.71
C ILE A 303 13.15 -9.31 -6.34
N GLN A 304 12.35 -9.99 -5.51
CA GLN A 304 11.12 -10.63 -5.92
C GLN A 304 9.92 -10.02 -5.21
N ASN A 305 8.97 -9.48 -5.96
CA ASN A 305 7.75 -8.94 -5.40
C ASN A 305 6.80 -10.06 -4.96
N ILE A 306 6.23 -9.90 -3.76
CA ILE A 306 5.21 -10.78 -3.21
C ILE A 306 4.11 -9.97 -2.52
N VAL A 307 2.98 -10.61 -2.26
CA VAL A 307 1.94 -10.14 -1.33
C VAL A 307 1.63 -11.21 -0.30
N TRP A 308 1.01 -10.84 0.82
CA TRP A 308 0.59 -11.84 1.79
C TRP A 308 -0.64 -12.59 1.31
N ASP A 309 -0.66 -13.89 1.55
CA ASP A 309 -1.84 -14.71 1.31
C ASP A 309 -2.74 -14.70 2.55
N TYR A 310 -3.85 -13.97 2.47
CA TYR A 310 -4.86 -13.94 3.52
C TYR A 310 -6.00 -14.95 3.32
N GLY A 311 -5.90 -15.85 2.35
CA GLY A 311 -6.94 -16.82 1.99
C GLY A 311 -8.15 -16.22 1.28
N ASN A 312 -8.10 -14.94 0.89
CA ASN A 312 -9.09 -14.26 0.06
C ASN A 312 -8.36 -13.26 -0.84
N SER A 313 -8.50 -13.40 -2.17
CA SER A 313 -7.80 -12.60 -3.18
C SER A 313 -8.01 -11.10 -3.01
N GLU A 314 -9.24 -10.64 -2.76
CA GLU A 314 -9.55 -9.21 -2.59
C GLU A 314 -8.74 -8.58 -1.44
N ALA A 315 -8.54 -9.34 -0.37
CA ALA A 315 -7.78 -8.91 0.78
C ALA A 315 -6.26 -8.91 0.55
N SER A 316 -5.79 -9.84 -0.28
CA SER A 316 -4.38 -9.94 -0.68
C SER A 316 -4.01 -8.91 -1.76
N GLU A 317 -4.98 -8.21 -2.34
CA GLU A 317 -4.74 -7.19 -3.37
C GLU A 317 -4.73 -5.75 -2.80
N GLY A 318 -5.69 -5.42 -1.94
CA GLY A 318 -6.01 -4.03 -1.60
C GLY A 318 -5.35 -3.43 -0.34
N TYR A 319 -4.67 -4.21 0.49
CA TYR A 319 -4.39 -3.80 1.90
C TYR A 319 -2.91 -3.72 2.30
N HIS A 320 -2.00 -3.76 1.33
CA HIS A 320 -0.55 -3.89 1.59
C HIS A 320 0.18 -2.56 1.64
N HIS A 321 0.17 -1.82 2.76
CA HIS A 321 1.04 -0.63 2.92
C HIS A 321 2.45 -0.98 3.41
N ASP A 322 2.75 -2.28 3.52
CA ASP A 322 4.05 -2.81 3.88
C ASP A 322 5.16 -2.34 2.94
N LYS A 323 6.30 -1.99 3.52
CA LYS A 323 7.51 -1.53 2.82
C LYS A 323 8.69 -2.26 3.41
N ILE A 324 8.65 -3.58 3.24
CA ILE A 324 9.52 -4.53 3.92
C ILE A 324 10.14 -5.43 2.87
N ALA A 325 11.45 -5.60 2.99
CA ALA A 325 12.20 -6.62 2.30
C ALA A 325 12.83 -7.56 3.32
N PHE A 326 12.87 -8.86 3.03
CA PHE A 326 13.54 -9.84 3.89
C PHE A 326 14.29 -10.88 3.06
N SER A 327 15.45 -11.29 3.55
CA SER A 327 16.38 -12.11 2.77
C SER A 327 15.80 -13.48 2.43
N LYS A 328 16.09 -13.93 1.22
CA LYS A 328 15.83 -15.27 0.68
C LYS A 328 17.02 -16.20 0.90
N LYS A 329 18.23 -15.65 1.13
CA LYS A 329 19.42 -16.47 1.31
C LYS A 329 19.30 -17.27 2.60
N LYS A 330 19.73 -18.54 2.53
CA LYS A 330 19.59 -19.49 3.64
C LYS A 330 20.38 -19.07 4.88
N ASP A 331 21.52 -18.41 4.67
CA ASP A 331 22.49 -17.98 5.65
C ASP A 331 22.33 -16.50 6.08
N SER A 332 21.37 -15.78 5.48
CA SER A 332 21.10 -14.38 5.83
C SER A 332 19.77 -14.24 6.55
N LYS A 333 19.77 -13.42 7.61
CA LYS A 333 18.60 -13.08 8.44
C LYS A 333 18.24 -11.61 8.33
N LEU A 334 18.64 -11.02 7.21
CA LEU A 334 18.49 -9.59 6.98
C LEU A 334 17.02 -9.25 6.70
N VAL A 335 16.54 -8.24 7.41
CA VAL A 335 15.22 -7.64 7.22
C VAL A 335 15.41 -6.13 7.09
N CYS A 336 14.82 -5.55 6.06
CA CYS A 336 14.87 -4.14 5.74
C CYS A 336 13.46 -3.55 5.74
N LEU A 337 13.31 -2.37 6.31
CA LEU A 337 12.06 -1.66 6.55
C LEU A 337 12.24 -0.23 6.03
N GLY A 338 11.30 0.31 5.25
CA GLY A 338 11.49 1.63 4.63
C GLY A 338 10.24 2.52 4.51
N ASP A 339 10.44 3.74 4.01
CA ASP A 339 9.40 4.76 3.82
C ASP A 339 8.67 4.66 2.48
N GLY A 340 9.34 4.15 1.44
CA GLY A 340 8.80 3.97 0.09
C GLY A 340 8.45 2.52 -0.18
N ASN A 341 7.25 2.26 -0.73
CA ASN A 341 6.98 0.96 -1.35
C ASN A 341 7.72 0.88 -2.72
N ARG A 342 7.58 -0.23 -3.45
CA ARG A 342 8.20 -0.40 -4.76
C ARG A 342 7.34 0.10 -5.94
N ASP A 343 6.50 1.11 -5.68
CA ASP A 343 5.79 1.90 -6.71
C ASP A 343 6.75 2.96 -7.28
N TYR A 344 6.80 3.11 -8.60
CA TYR A 344 7.74 4.07 -9.22
C TYR A 344 7.44 5.52 -8.81
N THR A 345 6.18 5.84 -8.49
CA THR A 345 5.81 7.19 -8.06
C THR A 345 6.34 7.53 -6.67
N GLN A 346 6.36 6.55 -5.77
CA GLN A 346 6.85 6.74 -4.40
C GLN A 346 8.37 6.83 -4.33
N ASN A 347 9.05 6.03 -5.15
CA ASN A 347 10.51 6.01 -5.22
C ASN A 347 11.15 7.34 -5.69
N SER A 348 10.37 8.25 -6.28
CA SER A 348 10.85 9.60 -6.63
C SER A 348 11.03 10.55 -5.44
N ARG A 349 10.49 10.19 -4.26
CA ARG A 349 10.54 10.98 -3.03
C ARG A 349 11.64 10.45 -2.10
N SER A 350 12.19 11.34 -1.29
CA SER A 350 13.13 10.94 -0.25
C SER A 350 12.48 10.05 0.81
N GLY A 351 13.30 9.24 1.49
CA GLY A 351 12.93 8.40 2.63
C GLY A 351 14.12 7.58 3.12
N PHE A 352 13.89 6.76 4.15
CA PHE A 352 14.89 5.79 4.63
C PHE A 352 14.54 4.36 4.30
N ILE A 353 15.58 3.54 4.34
CA ILE A 353 15.50 2.11 4.55
C ILE A 353 16.44 1.74 5.70
N GLY A 354 15.90 1.16 6.77
CA GLY A 354 16.67 0.59 7.88
C GLY A 354 16.72 -0.92 7.78
N CYS A 355 17.92 -1.51 7.86
CA CYS A 355 18.14 -2.94 7.76
C CYS A 355 18.76 -3.49 9.06
N ILE A 356 18.29 -4.66 9.49
CA ILE A 356 18.80 -5.37 10.67
C ILE A 356 18.90 -6.87 10.38
N SER A 357 19.97 -7.52 10.82
CA SER A 357 20.05 -8.98 10.84
C SER A 357 19.38 -9.50 12.11
N ASN A 358 18.19 -10.08 11.98
CA ASN A 358 17.40 -10.51 13.13
C ASN A 358 16.58 -11.78 12.83
N GLU A 359 16.96 -12.90 13.47
CA GLU A 359 16.34 -14.20 13.26
C GLU A 359 14.83 -14.22 13.59
N PRO A 360 14.34 -13.69 14.73
CA PRO A 360 12.91 -13.78 15.03
C PRO A 360 12.01 -12.98 14.09
N ILE A 361 12.41 -11.78 13.68
CA ILE A 361 11.66 -10.99 12.67
C ILE A 361 11.73 -11.68 11.30
N HIS A 362 12.91 -12.17 10.90
CA HIS A 362 13.08 -12.88 9.64
C HIS A 362 12.23 -14.16 9.59
N THR A 363 12.26 -14.97 10.65
CA THR A 363 11.43 -16.17 10.80
C THR A 363 9.94 -15.83 10.75
N PHE A 364 9.53 -14.74 11.38
CA PHE A 364 8.15 -14.28 11.35
C PHE A 364 7.68 -13.99 9.92
N PHE A 365 8.44 -13.22 9.14
CA PHE A 365 8.07 -12.91 7.76
C PHE A 365 8.19 -14.08 6.80
N THR A 366 9.25 -14.89 6.93
CA THR A 366 9.45 -16.07 6.07
C THR A 366 8.36 -17.12 6.28
N GLY A 367 7.83 -17.24 7.51
CA GLY A 367 6.75 -18.14 7.88
C GLY A 367 5.34 -17.69 7.48
N LYS A 368 5.15 -16.46 6.97
CA LYS A 368 3.84 -16.02 6.46
C LYS A 368 3.57 -16.62 5.08
N ASN A 369 2.33 -17.03 4.85
CA ASN A 369 1.87 -17.44 3.53
C ASN A 369 1.93 -16.25 2.56
N ARG A 370 2.39 -16.51 1.34
CA ARG A 370 2.65 -15.49 0.33
C ARG A 370 2.10 -15.90 -1.04
N ILE A 371 1.64 -14.91 -1.78
CA ILE A 371 1.26 -15.02 -3.19
C ILE A 371 2.31 -14.30 -4.01
N TYR A 372 2.72 -14.92 -5.10
CA TYR A 372 3.70 -14.35 -6.03
C TYR A 372 2.97 -13.55 -7.11
N LEU A 373 3.59 -12.46 -7.55
CA LEU A 373 3.02 -11.67 -8.64
C LEU A 373 3.38 -12.31 -9.98
N ASN A 374 2.37 -12.60 -10.81
CA ASN A 374 2.55 -12.95 -12.21
C ASN A 374 2.75 -11.66 -13.02
N GLU A 375 3.95 -11.10 -12.92
CA GLU A 375 4.36 -9.85 -13.53
C GLU A 375 5.40 -10.04 -14.64
N GLU A 376 5.67 -8.98 -15.38
CA GLU A 376 6.86 -8.93 -16.23
C GLU A 376 8.12 -8.83 -15.35
N TYR A 377 9.10 -9.68 -15.61
CA TYR A 377 10.34 -9.74 -14.82
C TYR A 377 11.58 -9.77 -15.70
N MET A 378 12.73 -9.57 -15.06
CA MET A 378 14.04 -9.59 -15.69
C MET A 378 14.96 -10.65 -15.09
N ILE A 379 15.66 -11.39 -15.94
CA ILE A 379 16.75 -12.29 -15.55
C ILE A 379 18.06 -11.72 -16.11
N LEU A 380 19.06 -11.55 -15.27
CA LEU A 380 20.32 -10.88 -15.61
C LEU A 380 21.48 -11.82 -15.95
N ASP A 381 21.36 -13.10 -15.63
CA ASP A 381 22.40 -14.12 -15.81
C ASP A 381 21.80 -15.44 -16.31
N GLU A 382 22.51 -16.56 -16.10
CA GLU A 382 22.09 -17.89 -16.56
C GLU A 382 20.98 -18.53 -15.71
N THR A 383 20.38 -17.79 -14.77
CA THR A 383 19.28 -18.29 -13.92
C THR A 383 18.08 -18.76 -14.77
N THR A 384 17.52 -19.92 -14.43
CA THR A 384 16.35 -20.47 -15.12
C THR A 384 15.06 -20.12 -14.38
N GLU A 385 13.90 -20.20 -15.05
CA GLU A 385 12.60 -19.97 -14.41
C GLU A 385 12.31 -20.98 -13.30
N ASP A 386 12.77 -22.22 -13.47
CA ASP A 386 12.60 -23.29 -12.49
C ASP A 386 13.35 -23.01 -11.18
N ASP A 387 14.46 -22.27 -11.24
CA ASP A 387 15.23 -21.85 -10.07
C ASP A 387 14.52 -20.76 -9.25
N LEU A 388 13.60 -20.03 -9.86
CA LEU A 388 13.04 -18.78 -9.33
C LEU A 388 11.65 -18.92 -8.74
N PHE A 389 10.87 -19.86 -9.28
CA PHE A 389 9.44 -19.95 -9.05
C PHE A 389 9.07 -21.34 -8.54
N PRO A 390 8.51 -21.44 -7.32
CA PRO A 390 7.95 -22.71 -6.87
C PRO A 390 6.80 -23.10 -7.82
N ILE A 391 6.86 -24.33 -8.34
CA ILE A 391 5.87 -24.89 -9.27
C ILE A 391 4.46 -24.86 -8.65
N ASP A 392 4.37 -25.12 -7.34
CA ASP A 392 3.10 -25.22 -6.60
C ASP A 392 2.72 -23.95 -5.82
N ALA A 393 3.31 -22.80 -6.14
CA ALA A 393 2.96 -21.55 -5.48
C ALA A 393 1.66 -20.93 -6.03
N ASN A 394 1.01 -20.10 -5.19
CA ASN A 394 -0.11 -19.27 -5.61
C ASN A 394 0.42 -18.03 -6.35
N TYR A 395 -0.20 -17.71 -7.48
CA TYR A 395 0.12 -16.53 -8.28
C TYR A 395 -1.11 -15.66 -8.47
N ILE A 396 -0.88 -14.35 -8.53
CA ILE A 396 -1.91 -13.38 -8.87
C ILE A 396 -1.48 -12.57 -10.09
N ALA A 397 -2.42 -12.30 -11.00
CA ALA A 397 -2.17 -11.47 -12.17
C ALA A 397 -1.64 -10.09 -11.75
N SER A 398 -0.54 -9.67 -12.36
CA SER A 398 0.05 -8.36 -12.13
C SER A 398 0.41 -7.75 -13.48
N ARG A 399 -0.02 -6.52 -13.72
CA ARG A 399 0.36 -5.78 -14.93
C ARG A 399 1.64 -4.99 -14.76
N ARG A 400 2.35 -5.19 -13.64
CA ARG A 400 3.63 -4.54 -13.36
C ARG A 400 4.55 -4.81 -14.53
N LYS A 401 5.02 -3.71 -15.12
CA LYS A 401 5.86 -3.75 -16.30
C LYS A 401 7.30 -3.65 -15.86
N PHE A 402 8.14 -4.30 -16.62
CA PHE A 402 9.52 -3.89 -16.67
C PHE A 402 9.57 -2.66 -17.57
N ILE A 403 9.81 -1.48 -17.00
CA ILE A 403 9.66 -0.17 -17.68
C ILE A 403 10.84 0.10 -18.67
N TYR A 404 11.39 -0.95 -19.27
CA TYR A 404 12.50 -0.84 -20.21
C TYR A 404 12.16 -1.50 -21.52
N ASN A 405 12.34 -0.76 -22.62
CA ASN A 405 12.38 -1.34 -23.94
C ASN A 405 13.83 -1.71 -24.29
N LEU A 406 14.21 -2.96 -24.02
CA LEU A 406 15.54 -3.52 -24.31
C LEU A 406 15.73 -3.97 -25.76
N SER A 407 14.88 -3.55 -26.70
CA SER A 407 14.98 -3.98 -28.11
C SER A 407 16.35 -3.73 -28.76
N THR A 408 17.23 -2.95 -28.13
CA THR A 408 18.60 -2.64 -28.58
C THR A 408 19.74 -3.37 -27.84
N VAL A 409 19.50 -4.12 -26.75
CA VAL A 409 20.59 -4.78 -25.99
C VAL A 409 20.54 -6.30 -26.13
N ASN A 410 21.45 -6.83 -26.93
CA ASN A 410 21.57 -8.24 -27.20
C ASN A 410 21.62 -9.11 -25.92
N LYS A 411 20.66 -10.03 -25.81
CA LYS A 411 20.52 -11.21 -24.92
C LYS A 411 19.66 -11.13 -23.66
N VAL A 412 19.16 -9.97 -23.22
CA VAL A 412 18.22 -9.91 -22.07
C VAL A 412 16.84 -9.49 -22.57
N LYS A 413 15.89 -10.42 -22.63
CA LYS A 413 14.50 -10.12 -22.99
C LYS A 413 13.62 -10.21 -21.74
N PRO A 414 12.75 -9.22 -21.47
CA PRO A 414 11.74 -9.39 -20.46
C PRO A 414 10.89 -10.60 -20.82
N LYS A 415 10.56 -11.40 -19.82
CA LYS A 415 9.71 -12.56 -19.97
C LYS A 415 8.39 -12.30 -19.27
N LYS A 416 7.31 -12.71 -19.92
CA LYS A 416 6.03 -12.92 -19.27
C LYS A 416 5.92 -14.42 -19.04
N ARG A 417 5.57 -14.82 -17.82
CA ARG A 417 5.43 -16.25 -17.52
C ARG A 417 4.31 -16.83 -18.40
N GLN A 418 4.62 -17.90 -19.12
CA GLN A 418 3.60 -18.74 -19.72
C GLN A 418 3.01 -19.57 -18.58
N LEU A 419 1.87 -19.14 -18.05
CA LEU A 419 1.10 -20.00 -17.16
C LEU A 419 0.71 -21.23 -17.99
N GLY A 420 1.23 -22.42 -17.66
CA GLY A 420 0.51 -23.65 -17.97
C GLY A 420 -0.89 -23.47 -17.40
N GLU A 421 -1.93 -23.77 -18.20
CA GLU A 421 -3.36 -23.48 -17.97
C GLU A 421 -3.61 -22.76 -16.65
N GLU A 422 -3.93 -21.46 -16.71
CA GLU A 422 -4.37 -20.69 -15.54
C GLU A 422 -5.14 -21.63 -14.63
N LYS A 423 -4.50 -22.08 -13.53
CA LYS A 423 -5.24 -22.71 -12.45
C LYS A 423 -6.09 -21.55 -11.97
N THR A 424 -7.26 -21.44 -12.57
CA THR A 424 -8.38 -20.70 -12.03
C THR A 424 -8.40 -21.18 -10.60
N LEU A 425 -7.98 -20.29 -9.70
CA LEU A 425 -8.22 -20.46 -8.27
C LEU A 425 -9.64 -21.01 -8.20
N PRO A 426 -9.85 -22.20 -7.59
CA PRO A 426 -11.11 -22.89 -7.70
C PRO A 426 -12.18 -21.85 -7.47
N SER A 427 -13.03 -21.65 -8.48
CA SER A 427 -14.21 -20.81 -8.36
C SER A 427 -14.92 -21.33 -7.13
N LEU A 428 -14.66 -20.69 -5.99
CA LEU A 428 -15.41 -20.89 -4.78
C LEU A 428 -16.77 -20.42 -5.23
N ALA A 429 -17.66 -21.37 -5.51
CA ALA A 429 -19.07 -21.11 -5.73
C ALA A 429 -19.47 -20.12 -4.64
N ASP A 430 -19.73 -18.87 -5.04
CA ASP A 430 -19.90 -17.78 -4.11
C ASP A 430 -21.26 -17.99 -3.43
N PRO A 431 -21.29 -18.40 -2.15
CA PRO A 431 -22.53 -18.80 -1.49
C PRO A 431 -23.51 -17.63 -1.34
N THR A 432 -23.08 -16.39 -1.63
CA THR A 432 -23.95 -15.22 -1.62
C THR A 432 -24.94 -15.19 -2.77
N LEU A 433 -24.62 -15.76 -3.94
CA LEU A 433 -25.51 -15.79 -5.10
C LEU A 433 -26.54 -16.92 -5.04
N ASP A 434 -26.21 -17.99 -4.30
CA ASP A 434 -27.09 -19.15 -4.08
C ASP A 434 -28.03 -18.93 -2.87
N LYS A 435 -27.93 -17.76 -2.21
CA LYS A 435 -28.83 -17.34 -1.13
C LYS A 435 -30.27 -17.23 -1.64
N HIS A 436 -31.22 -17.61 -0.80
CA HIS A 436 -32.65 -17.43 -1.07
C HIS A 436 -33.18 -16.15 -0.41
N LEU A 437 -33.89 -15.34 -1.18
CA LEU A 437 -34.62 -14.15 -0.75
C LEU A 437 -36.08 -14.53 -0.44
N LYS A 438 -36.62 -14.03 0.67
CA LYS A 438 -38.03 -14.25 1.05
C LYS A 438 -38.90 -13.16 0.42
N LEU A 439 -39.90 -13.57 -0.35
CA LEU A 439 -40.88 -12.69 -1.00
C LEU A 439 -42.01 -12.31 -0.03
N SER A 440 -42.82 -11.33 -0.43
CA SER A 440 -43.93 -10.77 0.34
C SER A 440 -45.04 -11.79 0.60
N ASP A 441 -45.22 -12.78 -0.29
CA ASP A 441 -46.16 -13.89 -0.12
C ASP A 441 -45.63 -15.03 0.77
N GLY A 442 -44.39 -14.92 1.24
CA GLY A 442 -43.71 -15.91 2.08
C GLY A 442 -42.94 -16.99 1.33
N SER A 443 -43.04 -17.06 0.00
CA SER A 443 -42.21 -17.92 -0.84
C SER A 443 -40.75 -17.42 -0.92
N THR A 444 -39.88 -18.20 -1.54
CA THR A 444 -38.45 -17.86 -1.65
C THR A 444 -37.92 -17.99 -3.07
N VAL A 445 -36.97 -17.14 -3.45
CA VAL A 445 -36.28 -17.16 -4.75
C VAL A 445 -34.77 -17.04 -4.57
N GLU A 446 -33.99 -17.80 -5.34
CA GLU A 446 -32.52 -17.64 -5.39
C GLU A 446 -32.16 -16.23 -5.90
N VAL A 447 -31.16 -15.58 -5.29
CA VAL A 447 -30.68 -14.25 -5.70
C VAL A 447 -30.39 -14.20 -7.19
N ARG A 448 -29.65 -15.18 -7.73
CA ARG A 448 -29.30 -15.23 -9.17
C ARG A 448 -30.55 -15.30 -10.05
N THR A 449 -31.55 -16.09 -9.65
CA THR A 449 -32.84 -16.18 -10.35
C THR A 449 -33.59 -14.85 -10.30
N ALA A 450 -33.60 -14.19 -9.14
CA ALA A 450 -34.25 -12.90 -8.98
C ALA A 450 -33.57 -11.78 -9.79
N LEU A 451 -32.24 -11.76 -9.85
CA LEU A 451 -31.46 -10.81 -10.66
C LEU A 451 -31.77 -10.93 -12.16
N ARG A 452 -32.10 -12.12 -12.67
CA ARG A 452 -32.50 -12.29 -14.07
C ARG A 452 -33.75 -11.50 -14.45
N SER A 453 -34.66 -11.24 -13.51
CA SER A 453 -35.84 -10.40 -13.80
C SER A 453 -35.49 -8.98 -14.27
N PHE A 454 -34.30 -8.48 -13.97
CA PHE A 454 -33.83 -7.19 -14.49
C PHE A 454 -33.51 -7.21 -15.98
N ILE A 455 -33.27 -8.37 -16.58
CA ILE A 455 -32.82 -8.49 -17.98
C ILE A 455 -33.89 -9.06 -18.93
N ILE A 456 -34.99 -9.61 -18.42
CA ILE A 456 -36.02 -10.28 -19.22
C ILE A 456 -36.65 -9.32 -20.25
N ASP A 457 -36.88 -8.06 -19.89
CA ASP A 457 -37.41 -7.04 -20.82
C ASP A 457 -36.37 -6.55 -21.85
N PHE A 458 -35.11 -6.95 -21.69
CA PHE A 458 -33.96 -6.54 -22.51
C PHE A 458 -33.50 -7.62 -23.48
N GLU A 459 -34.28 -8.69 -23.61
CA GLU A 459 -34.11 -9.81 -24.53
C GLU A 459 -34.25 -9.47 -26.02
N LYS A 460 -33.71 -8.32 -26.45
CA LYS A 460 -33.69 -7.83 -27.83
C LYS A 460 -32.36 -8.16 -28.50
N GLU A 461 -32.37 -8.23 -29.82
CA GLU A 461 -31.17 -8.40 -30.65
C GLU A 461 -30.07 -7.36 -30.35
N PRO A 462 -28.77 -7.71 -30.48
CA PRO A 462 -27.67 -6.76 -30.31
C PRO A 462 -27.85 -5.49 -31.13
N LEU A 463 -27.49 -4.34 -30.55
CA LEU A 463 -27.49 -3.07 -31.27
C LEU A 463 -26.32 -3.01 -32.26
N GLY A 464 -26.46 -2.25 -33.35
CA GLY A 464 -25.37 -2.07 -34.33
C GLY A 464 -24.05 -1.60 -33.67
N LYS A 465 -24.14 -0.73 -32.66
CA LYS A 465 -22.98 -0.28 -31.88
C LYS A 465 -22.34 -1.38 -31.01
N GLU A 466 -23.15 -2.29 -30.47
CA GLU A 466 -22.68 -3.47 -29.71
C GLU A 466 -21.89 -4.41 -30.65
N ILE A 467 -22.37 -4.57 -31.89
CA ILE A 467 -21.72 -5.38 -32.92
C ILE A 467 -20.39 -4.76 -33.35
N GLU A 468 -20.36 -3.44 -33.51
CA GLU A 468 -19.16 -2.69 -33.90
C GLU A 468 -18.10 -2.66 -32.80
N SER A 469 -18.49 -2.45 -31.53
CA SER A 469 -17.53 -2.31 -30.42
C SER A 469 -17.19 -3.62 -29.72
N LYS A 470 -17.96 -4.69 -29.94
CA LYS A 470 -17.92 -5.93 -29.14
C LYS A 470 -18.12 -5.72 -27.64
N GLU A 471 -18.87 -4.68 -27.27
CA GLU A 471 -19.17 -4.35 -25.88
C GLU A 471 -20.67 -4.22 -25.65
N ALA A 472 -21.18 -4.66 -24.50
CA ALA A 472 -22.55 -4.38 -24.10
C ALA A 472 -22.76 -2.86 -23.92
N THR A 473 -23.72 -2.26 -24.64
CA THR A 473 -23.80 -0.79 -24.68
C THR A 473 -24.21 -0.17 -23.34
N PRO A 474 -23.70 1.03 -23.03
CA PRO A 474 -24.15 1.83 -21.88
C PRO A 474 -25.64 2.14 -21.86
N ASN A 475 -26.32 2.08 -23.01
CA ASN A 475 -27.76 2.28 -23.10
C ASN A 475 -28.57 1.10 -22.53
N ARG A 476 -28.10 -0.15 -22.71
CA ARG A 476 -28.71 -1.31 -22.03
C ARG A 476 -28.49 -1.23 -20.53
N LEU A 477 -27.29 -0.83 -20.12
CA LEU A 477 -26.95 -0.56 -18.72
C LEU A 477 -27.85 0.53 -18.10
N HIS A 478 -28.08 1.61 -18.84
CA HIS A 478 -28.98 2.69 -18.42
C HIS A 478 -30.42 2.21 -18.23
N CYS A 479 -30.89 1.26 -19.05
CA CYS A 479 -32.24 0.73 -18.92
C CYS A 479 -32.37 -0.29 -17.76
N VAL A 480 -31.39 -1.17 -17.57
CA VAL A 480 -31.30 -2.03 -16.37
C VAL A 480 -31.27 -1.18 -15.09
N GLN A 481 -30.57 -0.05 -15.13
CA GLN A 481 -30.50 0.93 -14.05
C GLN A 481 -31.80 1.72 -13.86
N LYS A 482 -32.56 2.04 -14.93
CA LYS A 482 -33.88 2.65 -14.83
C LYS A 482 -34.89 1.75 -14.13
N CYS A 483 -34.77 0.44 -14.29
CA CYS A 483 -35.57 -0.54 -13.53
C CYS A 483 -35.19 -0.59 -12.04
N LEU A 484 -33.97 -0.15 -11.66
CA LEU A 484 -33.48 -0.23 -10.29
C LEU A 484 -34.00 0.87 -9.34
N VAL A 485 -34.17 2.13 -9.77
CA VAL A 485 -34.79 3.21 -8.96
C VAL A 485 -35.25 4.40 -9.83
N ALA A 486 -36.55 4.73 -9.80
CA ALA A 486 -37.06 6.00 -10.30
C ALA A 486 -36.62 7.17 -9.39
N LYS A 487 -35.66 7.99 -9.85
CA LYS A 487 -35.59 9.47 -9.68
C LYS A 487 -34.27 10.02 -10.26
N SER A 488 -34.38 10.59 -11.46
CA SER A 488 -33.49 11.52 -12.22
C SER A 488 -31.98 11.33 -12.17
N LYS A 489 -31.33 10.96 -13.31
CA LYS A 489 -29.86 10.99 -13.50
C LYS A 489 -29.41 11.24 -14.95
N LYS A 490 -28.18 11.79 -15.11
CA LYS A 490 -27.48 12.08 -16.37
C LYS A 490 -26.31 11.09 -16.60
N TYR A 491 -25.95 10.89 -17.86
CA TYR A 491 -24.87 10.01 -18.31
C TYR A 491 -23.70 10.82 -18.92
N ARG A 492 -22.46 10.37 -18.76
CA ARG A 492 -21.28 10.83 -19.53
C ARG A 492 -20.36 9.65 -19.86
N GLU A 493 -20.13 9.45 -21.16
CA GLU A 493 -19.11 8.57 -21.71
C GLU A 493 -17.72 9.21 -21.52
N TYR A 494 -16.73 8.46 -21.05
CA TYR A 494 -15.33 8.90 -20.95
C TYR A 494 -14.44 7.95 -21.78
N LYS A 495 -13.25 8.42 -22.19
CA LYS A 495 -12.29 7.64 -22.99
C LYS A 495 -11.77 6.38 -22.28
N ASP A 496 -11.97 6.29 -20.97
CA ASP A 496 -11.30 5.33 -20.09
C ASP A 496 -12.29 4.26 -19.56
N GLY A 497 -13.53 4.25 -20.04
CA GLY A 497 -14.59 3.33 -19.62
C GLY A 497 -15.94 3.99 -19.33
N VAL A 498 -16.90 3.20 -18.86
CA VAL A 498 -18.26 3.64 -18.55
C VAL A 498 -18.37 4.05 -17.08
N ARG A 499 -18.58 5.36 -16.82
CA ARG A 499 -18.86 5.84 -15.46
C ARG A 499 -20.36 6.01 -15.23
N ILE A 500 -20.88 5.39 -14.17
CA ILE A 500 -22.29 5.45 -13.81
C ILE A 500 -22.45 6.38 -12.60
N GLU A 501 -22.98 7.59 -12.82
CA GLU A 501 -23.25 8.53 -11.73
C GLU A 501 -24.62 8.29 -11.11
N CYS A 502 -24.64 7.99 -9.81
CA CYS A 502 -25.86 7.73 -9.04
C CYS A 502 -26.17 8.87 -8.02
N THR A 503 -27.10 9.80 -8.29
CA THR A 503 -27.72 10.67 -7.25
C THR A 503 -28.65 9.90 -6.30
N THR A 504 -28.30 9.81 -5.02
CA THR A 504 -29.23 9.42 -3.95
C THR A 504 -29.88 10.66 -3.33
N PRO A 505 -31.12 10.58 -2.80
CA PRO A 505 -31.72 11.70 -2.09
C PRO A 505 -30.92 12.05 -0.83
N ARG A 506 -30.54 13.32 -0.71
CA ARG A 506 -29.76 13.88 0.39
C ARG A 506 -30.40 13.62 1.75
N LYS A 507 -29.73 12.83 2.59
CA LYS A 507 -29.73 13.10 4.04
C LYS A 507 -28.35 13.06 4.72
N GLN A 508 -27.29 12.54 4.10
CA GLN A 508 -25.93 12.66 4.62
C GLN A 508 -24.94 12.84 3.47
N GLY A 509 -23.96 13.74 3.65
CA GLY A 509 -23.20 14.43 2.60
C GLY A 509 -22.47 13.57 1.56
N GLY A 510 -22.41 14.09 0.33
CA GLY A 510 -21.55 13.64 -0.76
C GLY A 510 -22.29 12.96 -1.92
N CYS A 511 -22.16 13.50 -3.14
CA CYS A 511 -22.47 12.75 -4.36
C CYS A 511 -21.33 11.75 -4.57
N GLY A 512 -21.57 10.46 -4.27
CA GLY A 512 -20.63 9.39 -4.62
C GLY A 512 -20.82 8.98 -6.08
N SER A 513 -19.85 9.26 -6.93
CA SER A 513 -19.70 8.56 -8.21
C SER A 513 -19.09 7.19 -7.92
N ILE A 514 -19.71 6.10 -8.37
CA ILE A 514 -19.10 4.78 -8.33
C ILE A 514 -18.51 4.54 -9.72
N ALA A 515 -17.19 4.52 -9.78
CA ALA A 515 -16.47 4.13 -10.98
C ALA A 515 -16.40 2.59 -10.98
N VAL A 516 -16.99 1.95 -11.99
CA VAL A 516 -16.91 0.49 -12.15
C VAL A 516 -15.65 0.18 -12.96
N ASP A 517 -14.49 0.55 -12.42
CA ASP A 517 -13.22 0.56 -13.16
C ASP A 517 -12.66 -0.86 -13.41
N ASN A 518 -13.27 -1.89 -12.77
CA ASN A 518 -12.80 -3.27 -12.80
C ASN A 518 -13.77 -4.27 -13.46
N PHE A 519 -14.81 -3.80 -14.16
CA PHE A 519 -15.75 -4.67 -14.87
C PHE A 519 -15.65 -4.42 -16.38
N SER A 520 -15.14 -5.40 -17.14
CA SER A 520 -15.15 -5.32 -18.60
C SER A 520 -16.57 -5.59 -19.13
N LEU A 521 -17.00 -4.83 -20.13
CA LEU A 521 -18.25 -5.06 -20.87
C LEU A 521 -18.03 -5.80 -22.19
N GLU A 522 -16.78 -6.18 -22.48
CA GLU A 522 -16.43 -6.93 -23.68
C GLU A 522 -17.14 -8.29 -23.68
N VAL A 523 -17.61 -8.69 -24.86
CA VAL A 523 -18.18 -10.00 -25.14
C VAL A 523 -17.43 -10.67 -26.29
N ASP A 524 -17.15 -11.96 -26.17
CA ASP A 524 -16.36 -12.71 -27.15
C ASP A 524 -17.05 -12.75 -28.53
N ASP A 525 -18.36 -13.02 -28.52
CA ASP A 525 -19.23 -13.02 -29.69
C ASP A 525 -20.50 -12.20 -29.40
N VAL A 526 -20.80 -11.20 -30.23
CA VAL A 526 -21.94 -10.29 -30.00
C VAL A 526 -23.27 -10.95 -30.36
N THR A 527 -23.76 -11.78 -29.44
CA THR A 527 -25.06 -12.47 -29.53
C THR A 527 -26.01 -12.00 -28.42
N LYS A 528 -27.32 -12.15 -28.60
CA LYS A 528 -28.31 -11.91 -27.54
C LYS A 528 -27.94 -12.63 -26.23
N GLY A 529 -27.49 -13.88 -26.34
CA GLY A 529 -27.04 -14.69 -25.19
C GLY A 529 -25.85 -14.08 -24.47
N SER A 530 -24.78 -13.74 -25.20
CA SER A 530 -23.56 -13.15 -24.63
C SER A 530 -23.81 -11.82 -23.89
N ILE A 531 -24.65 -10.94 -24.45
CA ILE A 531 -24.97 -9.64 -23.88
C ILE A 531 -25.76 -9.85 -22.58
N ASN A 532 -26.73 -10.76 -22.59
CA ASN A 532 -27.52 -11.08 -21.40
C ASN A 532 -26.64 -11.67 -20.29
N THR A 533 -25.72 -12.58 -20.63
CA THR A 533 -24.74 -13.12 -19.69
C THR A 533 -23.92 -11.99 -19.06
N LYS A 534 -23.42 -11.05 -19.89
CA LYS A 534 -22.63 -9.92 -19.39
C LYS A 534 -23.40 -8.97 -18.49
N LEU A 535 -24.68 -8.73 -18.79
CA LEU A 535 -25.56 -7.92 -17.96
C LEU A 535 -25.87 -8.60 -16.61
N ILE A 536 -26.02 -9.94 -16.60
CA ILE A 536 -26.15 -10.71 -15.35
C ILE A 536 -24.88 -10.60 -14.53
N GLU A 537 -23.71 -10.80 -15.14
CA GLU A 537 -22.42 -10.67 -14.44
C GLU A 537 -22.27 -9.30 -13.79
N LEU A 538 -22.71 -8.23 -14.45
CA LEU A 538 -22.69 -6.89 -13.86
C LEU A 538 -23.65 -6.78 -12.68
N LEU A 539 -24.87 -7.31 -12.79
CA LEU A 539 -25.85 -7.29 -11.72
C LEU A 539 -25.38 -8.09 -10.49
N GLU A 540 -24.74 -9.24 -10.72
CA GLU A 540 -24.09 -10.03 -9.68
C GLU A 540 -22.95 -9.24 -9.04
N TYR A 541 -22.09 -8.60 -9.83
CA TYR A 541 -21.03 -7.72 -9.34
C TYR A 541 -21.59 -6.59 -8.47
N MET A 542 -22.65 -5.92 -8.93
CA MET A 542 -23.31 -4.85 -8.18
C MET A 542 -23.92 -5.36 -6.87
N TYR A 543 -24.53 -6.55 -6.87
CA TYR A 543 -25.07 -7.16 -5.65
C TYR A 543 -23.98 -7.50 -4.64
N LYS A 544 -22.89 -8.16 -5.08
CA LYS A 544 -21.75 -8.52 -4.22
C LYS A 544 -21.11 -7.29 -3.57
N ASN A 545 -21.04 -6.20 -4.31
CA ASN A 545 -20.53 -4.92 -3.83
C ASN A 545 -21.57 -4.07 -3.07
N LYS A 546 -22.73 -4.65 -2.72
CA LYS A 546 -23.83 -3.99 -1.98
C LYS A 546 -24.36 -2.72 -2.65
N LEU A 547 -24.24 -2.64 -3.97
CA LEU A 547 -24.77 -1.54 -4.78
C LEU A 547 -26.26 -1.73 -5.10
N ILE A 548 -26.75 -2.96 -5.01
CA ILE A 548 -28.16 -3.33 -5.08
C ILE A 548 -28.51 -4.09 -3.80
N SER A 549 -29.61 -3.72 -3.15
CA SER A 549 -30.07 -4.36 -1.91
C SER A 549 -31.07 -5.50 -2.19
N ASP A 550 -31.18 -6.44 -1.24
CA ASP A 550 -32.18 -7.52 -1.27
C ASP A 550 -33.60 -6.98 -1.57
N GLY A 551 -33.99 -5.87 -0.93
CA GLY A 551 -35.31 -5.26 -1.13
C GLY A 551 -35.56 -4.73 -2.54
N GLN A 552 -34.53 -4.24 -3.23
CA GLN A 552 -34.65 -3.80 -4.64
C GLN A 552 -34.79 -5.00 -5.58
N ILE A 553 -34.07 -6.08 -5.30
CA ILE A 553 -34.14 -7.32 -6.08
C ILE A 553 -35.52 -7.95 -5.93
N ILE A 554 -36.02 -8.06 -4.69
CA ILE A 554 -37.36 -8.57 -4.37
C ILE A 554 -38.43 -7.74 -5.09
N ALA A 555 -38.40 -6.41 -4.94
CA ALA A 555 -39.42 -5.55 -5.55
C ALA A 555 -39.47 -5.66 -7.08
N ARG A 556 -38.32 -5.79 -7.76
CA ARG A 556 -38.30 -6.00 -9.21
C ARG A 556 -38.82 -7.38 -9.60
N TYR A 557 -38.40 -8.42 -8.88
CA TYR A 557 -38.81 -9.78 -9.16
C TYR A 557 -40.33 -9.97 -8.98
N GLU A 558 -40.91 -9.45 -7.89
CA GLU A 558 -42.35 -9.49 -7.65
C GLU A 558 -43.12 -8.73 -8.73
N LYS A 559 -42.65 -7.55 -9.13
CA LYS A 559 -43.25 -6.80 -10.26
C LYS A 559 -43.23 -7.61 -11.55
N HIS A 560 -42.14 -8.34 -11.82
CA HIS A 560 -42.05 -9.21 -12.98
C HIS A 560 -43.07 -10.35 -12.93
N LEU A 561 -43.28 -10.99 -11.77
CA LEU A 561 -44.32 -12.00 -11.58
C LEU A 561 -45.74 -11.43 -11.82
N GLU A 562 -46.00 -10.19 -11.38
CA GLU A 562 -47.26 -9.49 -11.65
C GLU A 562 -47.46 -9.24 -13.16
N GLU A 563 -46.42 -8.75 -13.85
CA GLU A 563 -46.40 -8.50 -15.29
C GLU A 563 -46.69 -9.79 -16.08
N ASP A 564 -46.03 -10.90 -15.74
CA ASP A 564 -46.23 -12.21 -16.36
C ASP A 564 -47.65 -12.76 -16.13
N ALA A 565 -48.18 -12.56 -14.92
CA ALA A 565 -49.55 -12.97 -14.59
C ALA A 565 -50.59 -12.15 -15.36
N GLU A 566 -50.36 -10.86 -15.58
CA GLU A 566 -51.23 -10.01 -16.40
C GLU A 566 -51.18 -10.38 -17.89
N GLU A 567 -49.99 -10.66 -18.43
CA GLU A 567 -49.83 -11.06 -19.83
C GLU A 567 -50.50 -12.41 -20.09
N SER A 568 -50.33 -13.37 -19.18
CA SER A 568 -51.01 -14.67 -19.23
C SER A 568 -52.54 -14.51 -19.26
N LYS A 569 -53.11 -13.57 -18.46
CA LYS A 569 -54.55 -13.26 -18.49
C LYS A 569 -55.00 -12.64 -19.83
N LYS A 570 -54.16 -11.83 -20.48
CA LYS A 570 -54.46 -11.24 -21.81
C LYS A 570 -54.48 -12.29 -22.92
N VAL A 571 -53.55 -13.25 -22.90
CA VAL A 571 -53.49 -14.35 -23.88
C VAL A 571 -54.73 -15.25 -23.78
N VAL A 572 -55.16 -15.59 -22.56
CA VAL A 572 -56.38 -16.39 -22.33
C VAL A 572 -57.65 -15.64 -22.77
N LYS A 573 -57.75 -14.32 -22.57
CA LYS A 573 -58.87 -13.51 -23.10
C LYS A 573 -58.91 -13.46 -24.63
N LYS A 574 -57.76 -13.35 -25.31
CA LYS A 574 -57.68 -13.38 -26.78
C LYS A 574 -58.15 -14.72 -27.38
N HIS A 575 -57.96 -15.83 -26.67
CA HIS A 575 -58.39 -17.17 -27.12
C HIS A 575 -59.87 -17.47 -26.81
N LYS A 576 -60.55 -16.67 -25.96
CA LYS A 576 -62.00 -16.77 -25.72
C LYS A 576 -62.85 -15.86 -26.62
N ILE A 577 -62.22 -15.03 -27.46
CA ILE A 577 -62.88 -14.10 -28.41
C ILE A 577 -62.70 -14.58 -29.88
N LYS A 578 -62.09 -15.73 -30.08
CA LYS A 578 -62.21 -16.55 -31.29
C LYS A 578 -63.08 -17.75 -30.96
#